data_AF-R0MUX9-F1
#
_entry.id   AF-R0MUX9-F1
#
_cell.length_a   1.000
_cell.length_b   1.000
_cell.length_c   1.000
_cell.angle_alpha   90.00
_cell.angle_beta   90.00
_cell.angle_gamma   90.00
#
_symmetry.space_group_name_H-M   'P 1'
#
loop_
_entity.id
_entity.type
_entity.pdbx_description
1 polymer ?
#
loop_
_entity_poly.entity_id
_entity_poly.type
_entity_poly.pdbx_seq_one_letter_code
_entity_poly.pdbx_strand_id
1 'polypeptide(L)'
;SGFFGEYLRYNNSHKASLYLASGFPIIVWKESALSHFVLKNNCGITVDSLFDIQETINNISEEEYQELVENAQKVGNNIRSGYYLKIALEKLTKYLV
;
A
#
# COMPACT_ATOMS: atom_id res chain seq x y z
N SER A 1 1.37 8.03 -19.23
CA SER A 1 1.37 7.06 -20.34
C SER A 1 2.79 6.81 -20.78
N GLY A 2 3.15 5.54 -20.97
CA GLY A 2 4.50 5.09 -21.31
C GLY A 2 4.62 3.60 -20.99
N PHE A 3 5.53 2.88 -21.64
CA PHE A 3 5.68 1.42 -21.51
C PHE A 3 5.79 0.94 -20.04
N PHE A 4 6.39 1.76 -19.17
CA PHE A 4 6.54 1.48 -17.74
C PHE A 4 5.31 1.81 -16.87
N GLY A 5 4.35 2.60 -17.37
CA GLY A 5 3.11 2.91 -16.64
C GLY A 5 2.22 1.67 -16.47
N GLU A 6 2.08 0.88 -17.54
CA GLU A 6 1.33 -0.38 -17.50
C GLU A 6 1.96 -1.41 -16.55
N TYR A 7 3.29 -1.40 -16.40
CA TYR A 7 3.97 -2.28 -15.44
C TYR A 7 3.55 -2.01 -13.99
N LEU A 8 3.28 -0.76 -13.62
CA LEU A 8 2.82 -0.41 -12.27
C LEU A 8 1.46 -1.03 -11.92
N ARG A 9 0.65 -1.40 -12.91
CA ARG A 9 -0.63 -2.10 -12.70
C ARG A 9 -0.47 -3.52 -12.16
N TYR A 10 0.72 -4.11 -12.31
CA TYR A 10 0.98 -5.51 -11.91
C TYR A 10 2.14 -5.63 -10.91
N ASN A 11 2.97 -4.60 -10.78
CA ASN A 11 4.13 -4.63 -9.90
C ASN A 11 3.73 -4.54 -8.41
N ASN A 12 4.20 -5.48 -7.61
CA ASN A 12 4.23 -5.37 -6.16
C ASN A 12 5.56 -4.77 -5.70
N SER A 13 5.59 -3.44 -5.52
CA SER A 13 6.82 -2.69 -5.29
C SER A 13 7.46 -2.98 -3.93
N HIS A 14 8.74 -3.41 -3.93
CA HIS A 14 9.54 -3.52 -2.70
C HIS A 14 9.71 -2.19 -1.96
N LYS A 15 9.68 -1.04 -2.66
CA LYS A 15 9.73 0.28 -2.01
C LYS A 15 8.49 0.55 -1.17
N ALA A 16 7.31 0.12 -1.64
CA ALA A 16 6.08 0.23 -0.87
C ALA A 16 6.19 -0.59 0.42
N SER A 17 6.70 -1.82 0.32
CA SER A 17 6.95 -2.65 1.51
C SER A 17 7.95 -2.01 2.47
N LEU A 18 9.01 -1.36 1.97
CA LEU A 18 9.99 -0.67 2.82
C LEU A 18 9.37 0.48 3.63
N TYR A 19 8.60 1.36 2.98
CA TYR A 19 7.95 2.49 3.66
C TYR A 19 6.91 2.01 4.68
N LEU A 20 6.07 1.04 4.30
CA LEU A 20 5.09 0.47 5.21
C LEU A 20 5.75 -0.28 6.37
N ALA A 21 6.81 -1.06 6.11
CA ALA A 21 7.60 -1.71 7.16
C ALA A 21 8.30 -0.68 8.08
N SER A 22 8.47 0.56 7.64
CA SER A 22 8.99 1.66 8.47
C SER A 22 7.88 2.44 9.18
N GLY A 23 6.60 2.09 8.97
CA GLY A 23 5.46 2.73 9.61
C GLY A 23 4.96 4.00 8.92
N PHE A 24 5.40 4.28 7.69
CA PHE A 24 4.95 5.45 6.93
C PHE A 24 3.78 5.11 6.01
N PRO A 25 2.69 5.92 6.01
CA PRO A 25 1.67 5.82 4.98
C PRO A 25 2.26 6.20 3.63
N ILE A 26 1.74 5.60 2.56
CA ILE A 26 2.29 5.77 1.20
C ILE A 26 1.29 6.43 0.25
N ILE A 27 1.80 7.14 -0.76
CA ILE A 27 1.00 7.67 -1.87
C ILE A 27 1.26 6.80 -3.09
N VAL A 28 0.21 6.25 -3.70
CA VAL A 28 0.32 5.40 -4.89
C VAL A 28 -0.55 5.90 -6.03
N TRP A 29 -0.20 5.54 -7.25
CA TRP A 29 -1.06 5.79 -8.40
C TRP A 29 -2.33 4.95 -8.29
N LYS A 30 -3.49 5.58 -8.53
CA LYS A 30 -4.81 4.96 -8.37
C LYS A 30 -5.01 3.70 -9.19
N GLU A 31 -4.34 3.59 -10.34
CA GLU A 31 -4.44 2.43 -11.20
C GLU A 31 -3.33 1.38 -10.98
N SER A 32 -2.45 1.58 -9.99
CA SER A 32 -1.40 0.61 -9.66
C SER A 32 -1.94 -0.64 -8.98
N ALA A 33 -1.19 -1.75 -9.06
CA ALA A 33 -1.52 -3.01 -8.35
C ALA A 33 -1.73 -2.80 -6.84
N LEU A 34 -1.03 -1.82 -6.26
CA LEU A 34 -1.05 -1.52 -4.84
C LEU A 34 -2.25 -0.69 -4.39
N SER A 35 -2.97 -0.04 -5.31
CA SER A 35 -4.11 0.82 -5.00
C SER A 35 -5.15 0.12 -4.12
N HIS A 36 -5.56 -1.08 -4.50
CA HIS A 36 -6.53 -1.85 -3.73
C HIS A 36 -6.00 -2.23 -2.33
N PHE A 37 -4.71 -2.59 -2.23
CA PHE A 37 -4.10 -2.93 -0.95
C PHE A 37 -4.05 -1.71 -0.02
N VAL A 38 -3.65 -0.55 -0.54
CA VAL A 38 -3.53 0.70 0.21
C VAL A 38 -4.89 1.13 0.76
N LEU A 39 -5.91 1.17 -0.10
CA LEU A 39 -7.27 1.57 0.31
C LEU A 39 -7.89 0.57 1.29
N LYS A 40 -7.74 -0.74 1.05
CA LYS A 40 -8.30 -1.77 1.92
C LYS A 40 -7.73 -1.75 3.34
N ASN A 41 -6.43 -1.47 3.48
CA ASN A 41 -5.76 -1.42 4.79
C ASN A 41 -5.72 0.00 5.37
N ASN A 42 -6.27 0.99 4.68
CA ASN A 42 -6.20 2.41 5.03
C ASN A 42 -4.78 2.86 5.46
N CYS A 43 -3.76 2.44 4.70
CA CYS A 43 -2.34 2.64 5.04
C CYS A 43 -1.64 3.63 4.09
N GLY A 44 -2.41 4.53 3.49
CA GLY A 44 -1.94 5.47 2.47
C GLY A 44 -3.10 6.01 1.63
N ILE A 45 -2.76 6.79 0.61
CA ILE A 45 -3.71 7.42 -0.31
C ILE A 45 -3.39 7.09 -1.76
N THR A 46 -4.39 7.24 -2.62
CA THR A 46 -4.27 7.04 -4.06
C THR A 46 -4.49 8.35 -4.80
N VAL A 47 -3.67 8.64 -5.81
CA VAL A 47 -3.81 9.82 -6.67
C VAL A 47 -3.88 9.42 -8.14
N ASP A 48 -4.63 10.18 -8.94
CA ASP A 48 -4.73 9.96 -10.39
C ASP A 48 -3.47 10.45 -11.11
N SER A 49 -2.84 11.52 -10.61
CA SER A 49 -1.61 12.13 -11.13
C SER A 49 -0.77 12.80 -10.03
N LEU A 50 0.44 13.24 -10.37
CA LEU A 50 1.29 14.01 -9.47
C LEU A 50 0.70 15.39 -9.13
N PHE A 51 -0.15 15.95 -10.00
CA PHE A 51 -0.77 17.26 -9.80
C PHE A 51 -1.81 17.24 -8.67
N ASP A 52 -2.41 16.08 -8.42
CA ASP A 52 -3.46 15.92 -7.40
C ASP A 52 -2.91 15.77 -5.98
N ILE A 53 -1.58 15.56 -5.84
CA ILE A 53 -0.94 15.29 -4.54
C ILE A 53 -1.15 16.45 -3.56
N GLN A 54 -0.93 17.69 -4.01
CA GLN A 54 -1.00 18.85 -3.12
C GLN A 54 -2.41 19.06 -2.58
N GLU A 55 -3.42 19.00 -3.45
CA GLU A 55 -4.82 19.12 -3.06
C GLU A 55 -5.24 17.97 -2.14
N THR A 56 -4.87 16.74 -2.48
CA THR A 56 -5.20 15.56 -1.67
C THR A 56 -4.62 15.67 -0.26
N ILE A 57 -3.36 16.09 -0.13
CA ILE A 57 -2.72 16.26 1.19
C ILE A 57 -3.39 17.38 1.99
N ASN A 58 -3.72 18.50 1.34
CA ASN A 58 -4.34 19.65 2.03
C ASN A 58 -5.75 19.35 2.55
N ASN A 59 -6.44 18.37 1.95
CA ASN A 59 -7.80 17.98 2.34
C ASN A 59 -7.83 16.89 3.42
N ILE A 60 -6.68 16.33 3.80
CA ILE A 60 -6.59 15.36 4.89
C ILE A 60 -6.56 16.12 6.22
N SER A 61 -7.53 15.81 7.08
CA SER A 61 -7.51 16.27 8.46
C SER A 61 -6.39 15.61 9.27
N GLU A 62 -6.02 16.23 10.39
CA GLU A 62 -5.02 15.64 11.29
C GLU A 62 -5.48 14.27 11.80
N GLU A 63 -6.77 14.11 12.12
CA GLU A 63 -7.34 12.86 12.58
C GLU A 63 -7.23 11.76 11.52
N GLU A 64 -7.56 12.06 10.26
CA GLU A 64 -7.41 11.11 9.14
C GLU A 64 -5.94 10.76 8.91
N TYR A 65 -5.03 11.74 9.01
CA TYR A 65 -3.60 11.48 8.87
C TYR A 65 -3.08 10.54 9.96
N GLN A 66 -3.48 10.74 11.22
CA GLN A 66 -3.10 9.86 12.31
C GLN A 66 -3.64 8.44 12.10
N GLU A 67 -4.86 8.29 11.58
CA GLU A 67 -5.41 6.97 11.24
C GLU A 67 -4.56 6.26 10.17
N LEU A 68 -4.14 6.98 9.12
CA LEU A 68 -3.26 6.44 8.08
C LEU A 68 -1.92 5.96 8.67
N VAL A 69 -1.34 6.73 9.60
CA VAL A 69 -0.07 6.38 10.27
C VAL A 69 -0.23 5.14 11.13
N GLU A 70 -1.25 5.07 11.99
CA GLU A 70 -1.51 3.91 12.82
C GLU A 70 -1.70 2.63 12.00
N ASN A 71 -2.45 2.73 10.90
CA ASN A 71 -2.71 1.61 10.02
C ASN A 71 -1.46 1.20 9.22
N ALA A 72 -0.65 2.17 8.78
CA ALA A 72 0.65 1.88 8.18
C ALA A 72 1.58 1.14 9.15
N GLN A 73 1.59 1.50 10.44
CA GLN A 73 2.35 0.79 11.47
C GLN A 73 1.84 -0.65 11.68
N LYS A 74 0.51 -0.85 11.73
CA LYS A 74 -0.11 -2.20 11.80
C LYS A 74 0.30 -3.06 10.60
N VAL A 75 0.21 -2.52 9.38
CA VAL A 75 0.67 -3.20 8.15
C VAL A 75 2.17 -3.47 8.21
N GLY A 76 2.96 -2.52 8.69
CA GLY A 76 4.41 -2.67 8.87
C GLY A 76 4.77 -3.82 9.79
N ASN A 77 4.05 -3.98 10.91
CA ASN A 77 4.22 -5.11 11.83
C ASN A 77 3.94 -6.45 11.14
N ASN A 78 2.91 -6.53 10.30
CA ASN A 78 2.59 -7.71 9.51
C ASN A 78 3.69 -8.02 8.49
N ILE A 79 4.25 -7.00 7.82
CA ILE A 79 5.38 -7.17 6.89
C ILE A 79 6.60 -7.74 7.63
N ARG A 80 7.01 -7.10 8.74
CA ARG A 80 8.23 -7.49 9.48
C ARG A 80 8.11 -8.87 10.14
N SER A 81 6.91 -9.30 10.51
CA SER A 81 6.66 -10.64 11.06
C SER A 81 6.55 -11.75 9.99
N GLY A 82 6.61 -11.38 8.71
CA GLY A 82 6.44 -12.31 7.59
C GLY A 82 5.00 -12.81 7.41
N TYR A 83 4.01 -12.11 7.97
CA TYR A 83 2.60 -12.53 8.00
C TYR A 83 2.06 -12.88 6.60
N TYR A 84 2.25 -11.99 5.63
CA TYR A 84 1.70 -12.17 4.28
C TYR A 84 2.29 -13.39 3.56
N LEU A 85 3.59 -13.66 3.75
CA LEU A 85 4.24 -14.84 3.20
C LEU A 85 3.69 -16.12 3.84
N LYS A 86 3.56 -16.14 5.17
CA LYS A 86 3.01 -17.29 5.90
C LYS A 86 1.59 -17.64 5.42
N ILE A 87 0.71 -16.64 5.31
CA ILE A 87 -0.66 -16.83 4.81
C ILE A 87 -0.67 -17.34 3.36
N ALA A 88 0.22 -16.85 2.50
CA ALA A 88 0.31 -17.35 1.12
C ALA A 88 0.73 -18.83 1.08
N LEU A 89 1.71 -19.23 1.89
CA LEU A 89 2.17 -20.61 2.00
C LEU A 89 1.10 -21.55 2.56
N GLU A 90 0.36 -21.12 3.60
CA GLU A 90 -0.76 -21.88 4.16
C GLU A 90 -1.90 -22.09 3.17
N LYS A 91 -2.21 -21.05 2.37
CA LYS A 91 -3.22 -21.18 1.31
C LYS A 91 -2.76 -22.19 0.26
N LEU A 92 -1.51 -22.10 -0.18
CA LEU A 92 -0.95 -23.04 -1.16
C LEU A 92 -1.03 -24.49 -0.66
N THR A 93 -0.67 -24.74 0.59
CA THR A 93 -0.73 -26.09 1.17
C THR A 93 -2.15 -26.63 1.25
N LYS A 94 -3.16 -25.78 1.52
CA LYS A 94 -4.57 -26.19 1.51
C LYS A 94 -5.13 -26.56 0.13
N TYR A 95 -4.51 -26.09 -0.96
CA TYR A 95 -4.93 -26.47 -2.32
C TYR A 95 -4.23 -27.74 -2.83
N LEU A 96 -3.12 -28.12 -2.21
CA LEU A 96 -2.32 -29.29 -2.60
C LEU A 96 -2.68 -30.56 -1.80
N VAL A 97 -3.47 -30.41 -0.74
CA VAL A 97 -4.02 -31.50 0.11
C VAL A 97 -5.52 -31.54 -0.08
#